data_AF-A0A6N7JQ26-F1
#
_entry.id   AF-A0A6N7JQ26-F1
#
_cell.length_a   1.000
_cell.length_b   1.000
_cell.length_c   1.000
_cell.angle_alpha   90.00
_cell.angle_beta   90.00
_cell.angle_gamma   90.00
#
_symmetry.space_group_name_H-M   'P 1'
#
loop_
_entity.id
_entity.type
_entity.pdbx_description
1 polymer ?
#
loop_
_entity_poly.entity_id
_entity_poly.type
_entity_poly.pdbx_seq_one_letter_code
_entity_poly.pdbx_strand_id
1 'polypeptide(L)' 'MSDVSSPALYALAAKIAISYARTHTVPADALPGVIQQAFRGLTRCTQPVTATPVPAKKMPGRVGRPRKS' A
#
# COMPACT_ATOMS: atom_id res chain seq x y z
N MET A 1 -13.97 9.61 -10.52
CA MET A 1 -13.54 9.20 -9.16
C MET A 1 -12.14 8.65 -9.34
N SER A 2 -11.04 9.29 -8.94
CA SER A 2 -10.82 10.08 -7.73
C SER A 2 -9.57 10.95 -7.90
N ASP A 3 -9.71 12.20 -8.31
CA ASP A 3 -8.68 13.23 -8.09
C ASP A 3 -8.75 13.64 -6.63
N VAL A 4 -8.28 12.78 -5.73
CA VAL A 4 -8.01 13.24 -4.36
C VAL A 4 -6.79 14.13 -4.46
N SER A 5 -7.03 15.43 -4.68
CA SER A 5 -5.99 16.44 -4.75
C SER A 5 -4.98 16.24 -3.63
N SER A 6 -3.68 16.27 -3.96
CA SER A 6 -2.57 16.19 -3.01
C SER A 6 -2.80 16.92 -1.67
N PRO A 7 -3.37 18.14 -1.62
CA PRO A 7 -3.73 18.81 -0.36
C PRO A 7 -4.79 18.09 0.49
N ALA A 8 -5.80 17.47 -0.11
CA ALA A 8 -6.83 16.72 0.61
C ALA A 8 -6.26 15.44 1.24
N LEU A 9 -5.37 14.74 0.52
CA LEU A 9 -4.62 13.60 1.08
C LEU A 9 -3.71 14.02 2.24
N TYR A 10 -3.07 15.18 2.12
CA TYR A 10 -2.22 15.70 3.19
C TYR A 10 -3.01 16.09 4.44
N ALA A 11 -4.17 16.74 4.27
CA ALA A 11 -5.07 17.05 5.38
C ALA A 11 -5.57 15.79 6.09
N LEU A 12 -5.84 14.72 5.33
CA LEU A 12 -6.23 13.42 5.90
C LEU A 12 -5.05 12.74 6.63
N ALA A 13 -3.84 12.79 6.06
CA ALA A 13 -2.62 12.30 6.70
C ALA A 13 -2.38 13.01 8.05
N ALA A 14 -2.58 14.33 8.10
CA ALA A 14 -2.45 15.10 9.32
C ALA A 14 -3.44 14.67 10.41
N LYS A 15 -4.72 14.44 10.06
CA LYS A 15 -5.72 13.92 11.00
C LYS A 15 -5.35 12.55 11.56
N ILE A 16 -4.83 11.65 10.70
CA ILE A 16 -4.35 10.33 11.12
C ILE A 16 -3.17 10.46 12.09
N ALA A 17 -2.17 11.27 11.74
CA ALA A 17 -0.99 11.47 12.56
C ALA A 17 -1.34 12.07 13.93
N ILE A 18 -2.26 13.03 13.99
CA ILE A 18 -2.75 13.61 15.25
C ILE A 18 -3.48 12.54 16.07
N SER A 19 -4.36 11.74 15.45
CA SER A 19 -5.04 10.65 16.15
C SER A 19 -4.04 9.64 16.73
N TYR A 20 -3.00 9.31 15.97
CA TYR A 20 -1.92 8.42 16.40
C TYR A 20 -1.12 9.00 17.57
N ALA A 21 -0.77 10.29 17.51
CA ALA A 21 -0.06 10.97 18.58
C ALA A 21 -0.88 11.17 19.86
N ARG A 22 -2.21 11.05 19.80
CA ARG A 22 -3.07 11.04 20.99
C ARG A 22 -3.04 9.71 21.73
N THR A 23 -2.87 8.60 21.01
CA THR A 23 -2.85 7.24 21.59
C THR A 23 -1.45 6.74 21.88
N HIS A 24 -0.44 7.27 21.20
CA HIS A 24 0.97 6.91 21.37
C HIS A 24 1.75 8.14 21.84
N THR A 25 2.71 7.96 22.73
CA THR A 25 3.62 9.04 23.17
C THR A 25 4.60 9.38 22.06
N VAL A 26 4.12 10.20 21.11
CA VAL A 26 4.93 10.72 20.00
C VAL A 26 5.47 12.10 20.41
N PRO A 27 6.79 12.32 20.37
CA PRO A 27 7.35 13.64 20.65
C PRO A 27 6.91 14.63 19.56
N ALA A 28 6.70 15.90 19.93
CA ALA A 28 6.21 16.93 19.01
C ALA A 28 7.12 17.09 17.77
N ASP A 29 8.44 16.92 17.94
CA ASP A 29 9.42 16.99 16.85
C ASP A 29 9.28 15.85 15.83
N ALA A 30 8.68 14.72 16.22
CA ALA A 30 8.45 13.58 15.33
C ALA A 30 7.13 13.65 14.56
N LEU A 31 6.19 14.54 14.94
CA LEU A 31 4.89 14.69 14.27
C LEU A 31 5.01 14.92 12.75
N PRO A 32 5.89 15.81 12.24
CA PRO A 32 6.04 16.01 10.80
C PRO A 32 6.42 14.72 10.06
N GLY A 33 7.29 13.90 10.66
CA GLY A 33 7.68 12.60 10.10
C GLY A 33 6.51 11.61 10.03
N VAL A 34 5.69 11.55 11.08
CA VAL A 34 4.48 10.71 11.12
C VAL A 34 3.46 11.14 10.07
N ILE A 35 3.27 12.46 9.88
CA ILE A 35 2.40 13.00 8.83
C ILE A 35 2.90 12.59 7.44
N GLN A 36 4.19 12.72 7.16
CA GLN A 36 4.77 12.30 5.88
C GLN A 36 4.62 10.79 5.66
N GLN A 37 4.82 9.98 6.70
CA GLN A 37 4.66 8.53 6.61
C GLN A 37 3.21 8.15 6.30
N ALA A 38 2.24 8.76 6.99
CA ALA A 38 0.82 8.56 6.73
C ALA A 38 0.45 8.99 5.29
N PHE A 39 0.95 10.15 4.84
CA PHE A 39 0.72 10.64 3.49
C PHE A 39 1.23 9.67 2.42
N ARG A 40 2.48 9.19 2.54
CA ARG A 40 3.05 8.21 1.60
C ARG A 40 2.24 6.90 1.58
N GLY A 41 1.73 6.46 2.73
CA GLY A 41 0.85 5.30 2.83
C GLY A 41 -0.46 5.52 2.06
N LEU A 42 -1.11 6.67 2.26
CA LEU A 42 -2.34 7.03 1.56
C LEU A 42 -2.12 7.12 0.05
N THR A 43 -1.03 7.77 -0.39
CA THR A 43 -0.70 7.88 -1.81
C THR A 43 -0.54 6.51 -2.46
N ARG A 44 0.06 5.53 -1.77
CA ARG A 44 0.19 4.15 -2.26
C ARG A 44 -1.16 3.46 -2.37
N CYS A 45 -2.06 3.67 -1.41
CA CYS A 45 -3.41 3.09 -1.45
C CYS A 45 -4.29 3.69 -2.55
N THR A 46 -4.06 4.96 -2.91
CA THR A 46 -4.80 5.64 -3.98
C THR A 46 -4.19 5.46 -5.37
N GLN A 47 -2.95 4.98 -5.45
CA GLN A 47 -2.36 4.64 -6.74
C GLN A 47 -3.13 3.45 -7.33
N PRO A 48 -3.66 3.57 -8.55
CA PRO A 48 -4.24 2.43 -9.23
C PRO A 48 -3.16 1.37 -9.35
N VAL A 49 -3.42 0.19 -8.79
CA VAL A 49 -2.53 -0.96 -8.93
C VAL A 49 -2.49 -1.32 -10.41
N THR A 50 -1.46 -0.88 -11.12
CA THR A 50 -1.10 -1.48 -12.41
C THR A 50 -0.87 -2.94 -12.11
N ALA A 51 -1.77 -3.80 -12.60
CA ALA A 51 -1.80 -5.22 -12.29
C ALA A 51 -0.39 -5.82 -12.30
N THR A 52 0.14 -6.11 -11.11
CA THR A 52 1.29 -6.99 -10.98
C THR A 52 0.91 -8.31 -11.65
N PRO A 53 1.73 -8.84 -12.57
CA PRO A 53 1.44 -10.12 -13.20
C PRO A 53 1.28 -11.14 -12.07
N VAL A 54 0.07 -11.68 -11.93
CA VAL A 54 -0.17 -12.85 -11.09
C VAL A 54 0.84 -13.89 -11.56
N PRO A 55 1.76 -14.40 -10.71
CA PRO A 55 2.64 -15.48 -11.13
C PRO A 55 1.73 -16.63 -11.55
N ALA A 56 1.67 -16.89 -12.85
CA ALA A 56 0.84 -17.92 -13.43
C ALA A 56 1.21 -19.22 -12.73
N LYS A 57 0.24 -19.75 -11.99
CA LYS A 57 0.28 -21.05 -11.32
C LYS A 57 0.85 -22.05 -12.33
N LYS A 58 2.09 -22.53 -12.11
CA LYS A 58 2.64 -23.65 -12.88
C LYS A 58 1.78 -24.86 -12.57
N MET A 59 0.74 -25.06 -13.37
CA MET A 59 -0.02 -26.28 -13.42
C MET A 59 0.99 -27.38 -13.80
N PRO A 60 1.20 -28.43 -12.99
CA PRO A 60 2.06 -29.53 -13.38
C PRO A 60 1.38 -30.19 -14.58
N GLY A 61 1.85 -29.86 -15.78
CA GLY A 61 1.43 -30.48 -17.01
C GLY A 61 1.63 -31.99 -16.87
N ARG A 62 0.59 -32.75 -17.24
CA ARG A 62 0.67 -34.19 -17.46
C ARG A 62 1.82 -34.47 -18.44
N VAL A 63 2.98 -34.84 -17.93
CA VAL A 63 4.03 -35.42 -18.76
C VAL A 63 3.57 -36.82 -19.09
N GLY A 64 3.08 -36.99 -20.32
CA GLY A 64 2.76 -38.27 -20.90
C GLY A 64 3.97 -39.19 -20.78
N ARG A 65 3.80 -40.26 -20.00
CA ARG A 65 4.80 -41.33 -19.86
C ARG A 65 4.85 -42.08 -21.20
N PRO A 66 5.98 -42.16 -21.90
CA PRO A 66 6.07 -43.03 -23.07
C PRO A 66 6.00 -44.48 -22.60
N ARG A 67 5.09 -45.26 -23.20
CA ARG A 67 5.07 -46.73 -23.07
C ARG A 67 6.39 -47.25 -23.64
N LYS A 68 7.12 -48.03 -22.85
CA LYS A 68 8.25 -48.82 -23.34
C LYS A 68 7.79 -50.27 -23.48
N SER A 69 7.96 -50.78 -24.71
CA SER A 69 7.86 -52.18 -25.11
C SER A 69 8.86 -53.05 -24.36
#